data_AF-A0A4U7EKQ3-F1
#
_entry.id   AF-A0A4U7EKQ3-F1
#
_cell.length_a   1.000
_cell.length_b   1.000
_cell.length_c   1.000
_cell.angle_alpha   90.00
_cell.angle_beta   90.00
_cell.angle_gamma   90.00
#
_symmetry.space_group_name_H-M   'P 1'
#
loop_
_entity.id
_entity.type
_entity.pdbx_description
1 polymer ?
#
loop_
_entity_poly.entity_id
_entity_poly.type
_entity_poly.pdbx_seq_one_letter_code
_entity_poly.pdbx_strand_id
1 'polypeptide(L)' 'MRSKLGLEGIVGLLLVVAAVGIITYRDPVIAGAMMVLLAGLALIAKGLADTVMRSFGLK' A
#
# COMPACT_ATOMS: atom_id res chain seq x y z
N MET A 1 3.07 16.93 -1.06
CA MET A 1 2.50 15.62 -0.63
C MET A 1 3.54 14.50 -0.45
N ARG A 2 4.80 14.66 -0.86
CA ARG A 2 5.80 13.57 -0.90
C ARG A 2 6.51 13.23 0.43
N SER A 3 6.18 13.89 1.54
CA SER A 3 6.93 13.75 2.82
C SER A 3 6.07 13.32 4.01
N LYS A 4 4.99 12.56 3.80
CA LYS A 4 4.06 12.15 4.88
C LYS A 4 4.04 10.66 5.22
N LEU A 5 4.83 9.80 4.55
CA LEU A 5 4.84 8.38 4.87
C LEU A 5 5.40 8.09 6.27
N GLY A 6 6.14 9.04 6.88
CA GLY A 6 6.93 8.77 8.07
C GLY A 6 8.01 7.71 7.78
N LEU A 7 8.86 7.42 8.75
CA LEU A 7 9.86 6.35 8.60
C LEU A 7 9.18 4.99 8.41
N GLU A 8 8.11 4.74 9.18
CA GLU A 8 7.35 3.49 9.17
C GLU A 8 6.72 3.22 7.80
N GLY A 9 6.12 4.23 7.15
CA GLY A 9 5.54 4.04 5.82
C GLY A 9 6.58 3.78 4.75
N ILE A 10 7.78 4.36 4.87
CA ILE A 10 8.90 4.07 3.95
C ILE A 10 9.37 2.62 4.15
N VAL A 11 9.57 2.19 5.39
CA VAL A 11 9.96 0.81 5.70
C VAL A 11 8.91 -0.18 5.20
N GLY A 12 7.62 0.11 5.44
CA GLY A 12 6.51 -0.69 4.94
C GLY A 12 6.51 -0.80 3.41
N LEU A 13 6.73 0.31 2.70
CA LEU A 13 6.83 0.32 1.24
C LEU A 13 8.00 -0.54 0.75
N LEU A 14 9.17 -0.44 1.38
CA LEU A 14 10.33 -1.24 1.02
C LEU A 14 10.07 -2.74 1.21
N LEU A 15 9.41 -3.14 2.30
CA LEU A 15 9.03 -4.53 2.54
C LEU A 15 8.05 -5.05 1.49
N VAL A 16 7.05 -4.24 1.11
CA VAL A 16 6.11 -4.60 0.04
C VAL A 16 6.85 -4.79 -1.28
N VAL A 17 7.74 -3.87 -1.64
CA VAL A 17 8.55 -3.97 -2.88
C VAL A 17 9.44 -5.21 -2.86
N ALA A 18 10.09 -5.51 -1.73
CA ALA A 18 10.91 -6.70 -1.57
C ALA A 18 10.09 -7.99 -1.75
N ALA A 19 8.94 -8.08 -1.09
CA ALA A 19 8.05 -9.24 -1.21
C ALA A 19 7.57 -9.46 -2.65
N VAL A 20 7.10 -8.40 -3.31
CA VAL A 20 6.69 -8.45 -4.72
C VAL A 20 7.86 -8.86 -5.62
N GLY A 21 9.07 -8.34 -5.38
CA GLY A 21 10.27 -8.72 -6.12
C GLY A 21 10.59 -10.21 -6.00
N ILE A 22 10.55 -10.77 -4.79
CA ILE A 22 10.78 -12.19 -4.53
C ILE A 22 9.73 -13.05 -5.24
N ILE A 23 8.46 -12.69 -5.15
CA ILE A 23 7.36 -13.44 -5.78
C ILE A 23 7.47 -13.37 -7.30
N THR A 24 7.72 -12.18 -7.85
CA THR A 24 7.87 -11.97 -9.30
C THR A 24 8.99 -12.79 -9.88
N TYR A 25 10.11 -12.95 -9.14
CA TYR A 25 11.22 -13.80 -9.58
C TYR A 25 10.83 -15.28 -9.68
N ARG A 26 9.90 -15.75 -8.84
CA ARG A 26 9.49 -17.15 -8.82
C ARG A 26 8.31 -17.45 -9.73
N ASP A 27 7.28 -16.60 -9.71
CA ASP A 27 6.08 -16.70 -10.51
C ASP A 27 5.50 -15.31 -10.78
N PRO A 28 5.66 -14.76 -12.00
CA PRO A 28 5.18 -13.42 -12.33
C PRO A 28 3.65 -13.33 -12.43
N VAL A 29 2.96 -14.44 -12.69
CA VAL A 29 1.49 -14.46 -12.78
C VAL A 29 0.89 -14.30 -11.40
N ILE A 30 1.41 -15.05 -10.42
CA ILE A 30 1.00 -14.91 -9.00
C ILE A 30 1.34 -13.50 -8.49
N ALA A 31 2.51 -12.96 -8.84
CA ALA A 31 2.87 -11.59 -8.49
C ALA A 31 1.87 -10.56 -9.04
N GLY A 32 1.45 -10.74 -10.31
CA GLY A 32 0.42 -9.89 -10.92
C GLY A 32 -0.90 -9.93 -10.16
N ALA A 33 -1.39 -11.12 -9.81
CA ALA A 33 -2.61 -11.27 -9.01
C ALA A 33 -2.48 -10.63 -7.60
N MET A 34 -1.32 -10.79 -6.95
CA MET A 34 -1.04 -10.14 -5.67
C MET A 34 -1.01 -8.61 -5.76
N MET A 35 -0.52 -8.05 -6.87
CA MET A 35 -0.55 -6.59 -7.07
C MET A 35 -1.97 -6.04 -7.16
N VAL A 36 -2.89 -6.76 -7.79
CA VAL A 36 -4.32 -6.40 -7.80
C VAL A 36 -4.89 -6.41 -6.37
N LEU A 37 -4.55 -7.43 -5.58
CA LEU A 37 -4.94 -7.52 -4.17
C LEU A 37 -4.38 -6.35 -3.34
N LEU A 38 -3.09 -6.02 -3.49
CA LEU A 38 -2.45 -4.89 -2.82
C LEU A 38 -3.09 -3.55 -3.22
N ALA A 39 -3.43 -3.37 -4.50
CA ALA A 39 -4.13 -2.18 -4.96
C ALA A 39 -5.51 -2.05 -4.30
N GLY A 40 -6.27 -3.16 -4.21
CA GLY A 40 -7.55 -3.19 -3.50
C GLY A 40 -7.40 -2.80 -2.02
N LEU A 41 -6.44 -3.39 -1.32
CA LEU A 41 -6.14 -3.04 0.07
C LEU A 41 -5.74 -1.57 0.24
N ALA A 42 -4.92 -1.03 -0.67
CA ALA A 42 -4.52 0.38 -0.64
C ALA A 42 -5.72 1.31 -0.83
N LEU A 43 -6.66 0.97 -1.71
CA LEU A 43 -7.90 1.73 -1.90
C LEU A 43 -8.79 1.68 -0.65
N ILE A 44 -8.94 0.52 -0.02
CA ILE A 44 -9.69 0.35 1.23
C ILE A 44 -9.05 1.20 2.34
N ALA A 45 -7.74 1.09 2.54
CA ALA A 45 -7.00 1.86 3.54
C ALA A 45 -7.12 3.37 3.30
N LYS A 46 -7.05 3.81 2.04
CA LYS A 46 -7.28 5.21 1.68
C LYS A 46 -8.70 5.66 2.02
N GLY A 47 -9.73 4.87 1.68
CA GLY A 47 -11.11 5.20 1.99
C GLY A 47 -11.38 5.28 3.50
N LEU A 48 -10.76 4.38 4.27
CA LEU A 48 -10.80 4.42 5.73
C LEU A 48 -10.13 5.68 6.27
N ALA A 49 -8.91 5.99 5.81
CA ALA A 49 -8.19 7.20 6.21
C ALA A 49 -8.97 8.47 5.86
N ASP A 50 -9.56 8.56 4.66
CA ASP A 50 -10.38 9.69 4.24
C ASP A 50 -11.63 9.85 5.13
N THR A 51 -12.29 8.74 5.50
CA THR A 51 -13.43 8.74 6.43
C THR A 51 -13.03 9.24 7.82
N VAL A 52 -11.92 8.75 8.35
CA VAL A 52 -11.40 9.19 9.65
C VAL A 52 -11.04 10.67 9.62
N MET A 53 -10.34 11.14 8.59
CA MET A 53 -9.98 12.55 8.47
C MET A 53 -11.22 13.46 8.44
N ARG A 54 -12.27 13.08 7.69
CA ARG A 54 -13.55 13.80 7.68
C ARG A 54 -14.20 13.86 9.06
N SER A 55 -14.13 12.79 9.85
CA SER A 55 -14.69 12.76 11.21
C SER A 55 -14.03 13.77 12.16
N PHE A 56 -12.79 14.17 11.87
CA PHE A 56 -12.04 15.18 12.60
C PHE A 56 -12.13 16.58 11.97
N GLY A 57 -12.99 16.79 10.97
CA GLY A 57 -13.10 18.07 10.26
C GLY A 57 -11.88 18.42 9.40
N LEU A 58 -10.99 17.45 9.16
CA LEU A 58 -9.83 17.59 8.31
C LEU A 58 -10.20 17.01 6.93
N LYS A 59 -10.42 17.90 5.95
CA LYS A 59 -11.06 17.69 4.63
C LYS A 59 -12.57 17.82 4.63
#